data_AF-A0A4X2L9D7-F1
#
_entry.id   AF-A0A4X2L9D7-F1
#
_cell.length_a   1.000
_cell.length_b   1.000
_cell.length_c   1.000
_cell.angle_alpha   90.00
_cell.angle_beta   90.00
_cell.angle_gamma   90.00
#
_symmetry.space_group_name_H-M   'P 1'
#
loop_
_entity.id
_entity.type
_entity.pdbx_description
1 polymer ?
#
loop_
_entity_poly.entity_id
_entity_poly.type
_entity_poly.pdbx_seq_one_letter_code
_entity_poly.pdbx_strand_id
1 'polypeptide(L)' 'VSCLGPQRDAQAAREFILKMFVDLNPDSDKIIYSHFTCATDTENIRFVFAAVKDTILQLNLKEYNLV' A
#
# COMPACT_ATOMS: atom_id res chain seq x y z
N VAL A 1 -19.79 -6.41 6.16
CA VAL A 1 -18.48 -6.80 5.62
C VAL A 1 -18.67 -8.06 4.78
N SER A 2 -19.02 -7.91 3.50
CA SER A 2 -19.21 -9.05 2.60
C SER A 2 -18.41 -8.80 1.33
N CYS A 3 -17.48 -9.70 1.00
CA CYS A 3 -16.83 -9.68 -0.30
C CYS A 3 -17.83 -10.15 -1.36
N LEU A 4 -18.20 -9.26 -2.28
CA LEU A 4 -19.10 -9.56 -3.40
C LEU A 4 -18.33 -9.98 -4.68
N GLY A 5 -17.01 -10.07 -4.60
CA GLY A 5 -16.15 -10.47 -5.71
C GLY A 5 -16.28 -11.96 -6.07
N PRO A 6 -15.76 -12.36 -7.26
CA PRO A 6 -15.77 -13.75 -7.70
C PRO A 6 -15.00 -14.67 -6.73
N GLN A 7 -15.52 -15.88 -6.54
CA GLN A 7 -14.83 -16.88 -5.73
C GLN A 7 -13.57 -17.40 -6.43
N ARG A 8 -12.56 -17.78 -5.63
CA ARG A 8 -11.26 -18.29 -6.11
C ARG A 8 -10.45 -17.27 -6.94
N ASP A 9 -10.71 -15.98 -6.75
CA ASP A 9 -9.95 -14.89 -7.35
C ASP A 9 -9.09 -14.19 -6.28
N ALA A 10 -7.77 -14.41 -6.36
CA ALA A 10 -6.81 -13.81 -5.43
C ALA A 10 -6.70 -12.28 -5.60
N GLN A 11 -6.92 -11.77 -6.81
CA GLN A 11 -6.83 -10.34 -7.10
C GLN A 11 -8.02 -9.60 -6.53
N ALA A 12 -9.24 -10.08 -6.80
CA ALA A 12 -10.45 -9.49 -6.22
C ALA A 12 -10.43 -9.52 -4.68
N ALA A 13 -9.93 -10.63 -4.11
CA ALA A 13 -9.83 -10.78 -2.66
C ALA A 13 -8.83 -9.80 -2.01
N ARG A 14 -7.61 -9.67 -2.56
CA ARG A 14 -6.59 -8.78 -1.98
C ARG A 14 -7.00 -7.31 -2.09
N GLU A 15 -7.67 -6.92 -3.18
CA GLU A 15 -8.17 -5.55 -3.38
C GLU A 15 -9.30 -5.24 -2.40
N PHE A 16 -10.20 -6.20 -2.17
CA PHE A 16 -11.23 -6.06 -1.13
C PHE A 16 -10.61 -5.89 0.26
N ILE A 17 -9.59 -6.69 0.61
CA ILE A 17 -8.89 -6.56 1.90
C ILE A 17 -8.23 -5.19 2.01
N LEU A 18 -7.48 -4.75 1.00
CA LEU A 18 -6.86 -3.44 1.00
C LEU A 18 -7.89 -2.33 1.23
N LYS A 19 -9.02 -2.38 0.52
CA LYS A 19 -10.09 -1.41 0.69
C LYS A 19 -10.60 -1.38 2.13
N MET A 20 -10.79 -2.54 2.78
CA MET A 20 -11.20 -2.58 4.19
C MET A 20 -10.23 -1.85 5.11
N PHE A 21 -8.92 -1.88 4.85
CA PHE A 21 -7.94 -1.12 5.65
C PHE A 21 -7.94 0.37 5.32
N VAL A 22 -8.05 0.73 4.04
CA VAL A 22 -8.06 2.14 3.61
C VAL A 22 -9.31 2.86 4.10
N ASP A 23 -10.47 2.20 4.09
CA ASP A 23 -11.75 2.76 4.55
C ASP A 23 -11.76 3.06 6.06
N LEU A 24 -10.80 2.54 6.84
CA LEU A 24 -10.64 2.87 8.26
C LEU A 24 -9.89 4.18 8.50
N ASN A 25 -9.34 4.81 7.47
CA ASN A 25 -8.62 6.07 7.59
C ASN A 25 -9.59 7.23 7.89
N PRO A 26 -9.51 7.89 9.06
CA PRO A 26 -10.40 9.01 9.38
C PRO A 26 -9.98 10.32 8.71
N ASP A 27 -8.75 10.39 8.18
CA ASP A 27 -8.14 11.59 7.62
C ASP A 27 -7.98 11.45 6.10
N SER A 28 -8.76 12.23 5.34
CA SER A 28 -8.72 12.22 3.88
C SER A 28 -7.44 12.80 3.28
N ASP A 29 -6.72 13.64 4.04
CA ASP A 29 -5.49 14.29 3.58
C ASP A 29 -4.27 13.37 3.79
N LYS A 30 -4.39 12.41 4.71
CA LYS A 30 -3.39 11.38 4.93
C LYS A 30 -3.48 10.27 3.88
N ILE A 31 -2.51 10.25 2.97
CA ILE A 31 -2.40 9.20 1.94
C ILE A 31 -1.89 7.90 2.57
N ILE A 32 -2.57 6.79 2.34
CA ILE A 32 -2.12 5.44 2.70
C ILE A 32 -1.36 4.83 1.52
N TYR A 33 -0.06 4.58 1.73
CA TYR A 33 0.81 3.91 0.77
C TYR A 33 0.82 2.40 1.02
N SER A 34 0.27 1.61 0.11
CA SER A 34 0.10 0.16 0.27
C SER A 34 0.79 -0.64 -0.83
N HIS A 35 1.39 -1.78 -0.47
CA HIS A 35 1.96 -2.74 -1.41
C HIS A 35 1.54 -4.17 -1.03
N PHE A 36 1.24 -5.00 -2.03
CA PHE A 36 1.06 -6.44 -1.82
C PHE A 36 2.44 -7.12 -1.89
N THR A 37 2.79 -7.85 -0.84
CA THR A 37 4.12 -8.44 -0.72
C THR A 37 4.08 -9.95 -0.48
N CYS A 38 5.17 -10.60 -0.83
CA CYS A 38 5.50 -11.94 -0.36
C CYS A 38 6.80 -11.84 0.44
N ALA A 39 6.71 -11.93 1.76
CA ALA A 39 7.85 -11.66 2.66
C ALA A 39 9.03 -12.62 2.48
N THR A 40 8.78 -13.83 1.98
CA THR A 40 9.80 -14.83 1.70
C THR A 40 10.43 -14.71 0.31
N ASP A 41 9.90 -13.85 -0.55
CA ASP A 41 10.44 -13.58 -1.88
C ASP A 41 11.38 -12.36 -1.83
N THR A 42 12.68 -12.63 -1.91
CA THR A 42 13.72 -11.60 -1.85
C THR A 42 13.60 -10.56 -2.96
N GLU A 43 13.21 -10.94 -4.17
CA GLU A 43 13.09 -10.00 -5.29
C GLU A 43 11.84 -9.12 -5.11
N ASN A 44 10.73 -9.70 -4.61
CA ASN A 44 9.54 -8.94 -4.26
C ASN A 44 9.87 -7.86 -3.20
N ILE A 45 10.55 -8.25 -2.13
CA ILE A 45 10.88 -7.32 -1.04
C ILE A 45 11.89 -6.28 -1.48
N ARG A 46 12.86 -6.62 -2.35
CA ARG A 46 13.82 -5.65 -2.90
C ARG A 46 13.12 -4.52 -3.66
N PHE A 47 12.17 -4.85 -4.53
CA PHE A 47 11.43 -3.84 -5.30
C PHE A 47 10.55 -2.97 -4.40
N VAL A 48 9.78 -3.61 -3.51
CA VAL A 48 8.88 -2.90 -2.61
C VAL A 48 9.66 -1.99 -1.66
N PHE A 49 10.79 -2.46 -1.11
CA PHE A 49 11.62 -1.66 -0.22
C PHE A 49 12.22 -0.43 -0.92
N ALA A 50 12.63 -0.55 -2.18
CA ALA A 50 13.08 0.59 -2.97
C ALA A 50 11.98 1.65 -3.13
N ALA A 51 10.76 1.23 -3.49
CA ALA A 51 9.62 2.13 -3.62
C ALA A 51 9.24 2.82 -2.29
N VAL A 52 9.28 2.08 -1.17
CA VAL A 52 9.03 2.63 0.17
C VAL A 52 10.10 3.65 0.56
N LYS A 53 11.38 3.34 0.33
CA LYS A 53 12.50 4.26 0.60
C LYS A 53 12.33 5.57 -0.16
N ASP A 54 12.00 5.50 -1.45
CA ASP A 54 11.82 6.69 -2.29
C ASP A 54 10.61 7.52 -1.83
N THR A 55 9.51 6.86 -1.44
CA THR A 55 8.32 7.53 -0.89
C THR A 55 8.64 8.29 0.39
N ILE A 56 9.34 7.65 1.33
CA ILE A 56 9.73 8.27 2.61
C ILE A 56 10.64 9.47 2.35
N LEU A 57 11.65 9.31 1.47
CA LEU A 57 12.57 10.40 1.16
C LEU A 57 11.83 11.59 0.53
N GLN A 58 10.93 11.35 -0.43
CA GLN A 58 10.14 12.41 -1.06
C GLN A 58 9.23 13.13 -0.08
N LEU A 59 8.59 12.40 0.86
CA LEU A 59 7.76 13.01 1.90
C LEU A 59 8.57 13.92 2.82
N ASN A 60 9.75 13.45 3.28
CA ASN A 60 10.63 14.26 4.11
C ASN A 60 11.13 15.50 3.38
N LEU A 61 11.56 15.36 2.11
CA LEU A 61 12.07 16.51 1.35
C LEU A 61 10.99 17.58 1.13
N LYS A 62 9.73 17.17 0.86
CA LYS A 62 8.60 18.09 0.74
C LYS A 62 8.29 18.81 2.06
N GLU A 63 8.35 18.10 3.18
CA GLU A 63 8.09 18.68 4.50
C GLU A 63 9.09 19.79 4.86
N TYR A 64 10.36 19.64 4.44
CA TYR A 64 11.40 20.65 4.65
C TYR A 64 11.56 21.65 3.49
N ASN A 65 10.64 21.67 2.51
CA ASN A 65 10.69 22.53 1.32
C ASN A 65 12.02 22.43 0.54
N LEU A 66 12.63 21.25 0.54
CA LEU A 66 13.85 20.98 -0.21
C LEU A 66 13.55 20.60 -1.68
N VAL A 67 12.28 20.35 -1.99
CA VAL A 67 11.65 20.22 -3.31
C VAL A 67 10.17 20.59 -3.24
#